data_AF-A0A2D8K2T9-F1
#
_entry.id   AF-A0A2D8K2T9-F1
#
_cell.length_a   1.000
_cell.length_b   1.000
_cell.length_c   1.000
_cell.angle_alpha   90.00
_cell.angle_beta   90.00
_cell.angle_gamma   90.00
#
_symmetry.space_group_name_H-M   'P 1'
#
loop_
_entity.id
_entity.type
_entity.pdbx_description
1 polymer ?
#
loop_
_entity_poly.entity_id
_entity_poly.type
_entity_poly.pdbx_seq_one_letter_code
_entity_poly.pdbx_strand_id
1 'polypeptide(L)'
;MSTSGANEQRGSQTRQIDIEPIAMRVPEACRYLGIGRSTLYVLIGDGEIEFIKLGSSTLVLTESLKRLVESKRNILRNAAEDASRICIPILFMPSRWPQFQRP
;
A
#
# COMPACT_ATOMS: atom_id res chain seq x y z
N MET A 1 26.86 4.11 45.49
CA MET A 1 25.73 4.85 44.85
C MET A 1 25.99 4.78 43.35
N SER A 2 25.29 3.91 42.62
CA SER A 2 24.14 4.26 41.73
C SER A 2 24.61 5.12 40.55
N THR A 3 24.47 4.75 39.28
CA THR A 3 23.25 4.30 38.60
C THR A 3 23.50 3.31 37.46
N SER A 4 22.61 2.32 37.42
CA SER A 4 22.29 1.45 36.30
C SER A 4 21.94 2.20 35.02
N GLY A 5 22.10 1.53 33.88
CA GLY A 5 21.20 1.68 32.75
C GLY A 5 21.85 1.95 31.40
N ALA A 6 21.35 1.23 30.39
CA ALA A 6 21.49 1.46 28.96
C ALA A 6 22.70 0.84 28.26
N ASN A 7 22.50 -0.37 27.70
CA ASN A 7 22.50 -0.46 26.24
C ASN A 7 21.68 -1.66 25.77
N GLU A 8 20.36 -1.44 25.69
CA GLU A 8 19.38 -2.38 25.19
C GLU A 8 19.18 -2.14 23.69
N GLN A 9 20.15 -2.57 22.89
CA GLN A 9 20.07 -2.52 21.43
C GLN A 9 20.63 -3.82 20.86
N ARG A 10 20.01 -4.94 21.23
CA ARG A 10 20.24 -6.22 20.56
C ARG A 10 19.39 -6.22 19.29
N GLY A 11 19.85 -5.47 18.28
CA GLY A 11 19.30 -5.48 16.93
C GLY A 11 19.47 -6.87 16.33
N SER A 12 18.46 -7.72 16.52
CA SER A 12 18.39 -9.06 15.96
C SER A 12 18.32 -8.94 14.44
N GLN A 13 19.48 -9.01 13.77
CA GLN A 13 19.57 -9.23 12.34
C GLN A 13 19.12 -10.68 12.06
N THR A 14 17.81 -10.87 11.92
CA THR A 14 17.26 -12.12 11.41
C THR A 14 17.59 -12.20 9.93
N ARG A 15 18.30 -13.27 9.56
CA ARG A 15 18.58 -13.68 8.19
C ARG A 15 17.29 -13.55 7.36
N GLN A 16 17.31 -12.69 6.35
CA GLN A 16 16.30 -12.65 5.31
C GLN A 16 16.40 -13.95 4.53
N ILE A 17 15.47 -14.86 4.79
CA ILE A 17 15.22 -15.99 3.91
C ILE A 17 14.25 -15.42 2.86
N ASP A 18 14.62 -15.47 1.58
CA ASP A 18 13.80 -15.06 0.43
C ASP A 18 12.60 -16.00 0.22
N ILE A 19 11.78 -16.16 1.26
CA ILE A 19 10.49 -16.84 1.18
C ILE A 19 9.49 -15.72 0.87
N GLU A 20 8.84 -15.78 -0.29
CA GLU A 20 7.68 -14.91 -0.53
C GLU A 20 6.64 -15.19 0.57
N PRO A 21 6.38 -14.23 1.47
CA PRO A 21 5.46 -14.47 2.57
C PRO A 21 4.04 -14.59 2.02
N ILE A 22 3.32 -15.65 2.40
CA ILE A 22 1.91 -15.83 2.02
C ILE A 22 1.06 -14.68 2.61
N ALA A 23 1.36 -14.30 3.85
CA ALA A 23 0.78 -13.16 4.52
C ALA A 23 1.84 -12.45 5.35
N MET A 24 1.77 -11.12 5.43
CA MET A 24 2.72 -10.28 6.15
C MET A 24 2.02 -9.38 7.15
N ARG A 25 2.73 -8.92 8.19
CA ARG A 25 2.16 -7.96 9.15
C ARG A 25 1.96 -6.60 8.50
N VAL A 26 1.00 -5.82 9.01
CA VAL A 26 0.74 -4.41 8.63
C VAL A 26 2.02 -3.56 8.43
N PRO A 27 2.98 -3.49 9.39
CA PRO A 27 4.21 -2.72 9.20
C PRO A 27 5.10 -3.24 8.06
N GLU A 28 5.11 -4.54 7.81
CA GLU A 28 5.86 -5.11 6.69
C GLU A 28 5.19 -4.75 5.36
N ALA A 29 3.86 -4.86 5.26
CA ALA A 29 3.11 -4.43 4.08
C ALA A 29 3.37 -2.97 3.71
N CYS A 30 3.45 -2.10 4.73
CA CYS A 30 3.81 -0.69 4.53
C CYS A 30 5.21 -0.54 3.91
N ARG A 31 6.20 -1.34 4.36
CA ARG A 31 7.57 -1.34 3.82
C ARG A 31 7.62 -1.88 2.39
N TYR A 32 6.89 -2.96 2.10
CA TYR A 32 6.85 -3.56 0.76
C TYR A 32 6.20 -2.65 -0.28
N LEU A 33 5.11 -1.97 0.08
CA LEU A 33 4.40 -1.06 -0.83
C LEU A 33 5.00 0.36 -0.86
N GLY A 34 5.80 0.72 0.15
CA GLY A 34 6.28 2.09 0.32
C GLY A 34 5.20 3.10 0.72
N ILE A 35 4.11 2.64 1.36
CA ILE A 35 2.99 3.49 1.79
C ILE A 35 2.91 3.61 3.32
N GLY A 36 2.35 4.71 3.79
CA GLY A 36 2.11 4.93 5.22
C GLY A 36 1.00 4.02 5.78
N ARG A 37 1.04 3.78 7.09
CA ARG A 37 0.01 3.00 7.81
C ARG A 37 -1.40 3.56 7.61
N SER A 38 -1.55 4.89 7.60
CA SER A 38 -2.84 5.55 7.40
C SER A 38 -3.43 5.21 6.04
N THR A 39 -2.61 5.24 4.98
CA THR A 39 -3.05 4.88 3.62
C THR A 39 -3.41 3.40 3.55
N LEU A 40 -2.61 2.53 4.16
CA LEU A 40 -2.92 1.10 4.22
C LEU A 40 -4.27 0.85 4.92
N TYR A 41 -4.56 1.53 6.05
CA TYR A 41 -5.85 1.39 6.73
C TYR A 41 -7.02 1.91 5.90
N VAL A 42 -6.84 3.01 5.14
CA VAL A 42 -7.85 3.47 4.20
C VAL A 42 -8.13 2.42 3.13
N LEU A 43 -7.08 1.81 2.56
CA LEU A 43 -7.23 0.75 1.54
C LEU A 43 -7.87 -0.52 2.11
N ILE A 44 -7.60 -0.86 3.37
CA ILE A 44 -8.26 -1.94 4.08
C ILE A 44 -9.75 -1.60 4.30
N GLY A 45 -10.07 -0.36 4.67
CA GLY A 45 -11.43 0.12 4.86
C GLY A 45 -12.23 0.20 3.56
N ASP A 46 -11.58 0.59 2.47
CA ASP A 46 -12.14 0.63 1.11
C ASP A 46 -12.29 -0.79 0.52
N GLY A 47 -11.78 -1.84 1.20
CA GLY A 47 -11.88 -3.24 0.77
C GLY A 47 -10.95 -3.61 -0.38
N GLU A 48 -10.02 -2.72 -0.76
CA GLU A 48 -9.03 -2.99 -1.81
C GLU A 48 -7.91 -3.94 -1.35
N ILE A 49 -7.68 -4.03 -0.03
CA ILE A 49 -6.69 -4.91 0.58
C ILE A 49 -7.38 -5.87 1.54
N GLU A 50 -7.30 -7.18 1.26
CA GLU A 50 -7.79 -8.20 2.18
C GLU A 50 -6.80 -8.48 3.30
N PHE A 51 -7.33 -8.67 4.50
CA PHE A 51 -6.57 -9.01 5.68
C PHE A 51 -7.24 -10.15 6.44
N ILE A 52 -6.41 -10.95 7.09
CA ILE A 52 -6.85 -12.01 8.01
C ILE A 52 -6.41 -11.64 9.42
N LYS A 53 -7.30 -11.84 10.39
CA LYS A 53 -6.92 -11.79 11.81
C LYS A 53 -6.48 -13.17 12.25
N LEU A 54 -5.21 -13.30 12.61
CA LEU A 54 -4.65 -14.53 13.16
C LEU A 54 -4.27 -14.29 14.63
N GLY A 55 -5.13 -14.75 15.54
CA GLY A 55 -5.01 -14.47 16.98
C GLY A 55 -5.11 -12.96 17.26
N SER A 56 -4.05 -12.39 17.85
CA SER A 56 -3.94 -10.95 18.13
C SER A 56 -3.32 -10.14 16.99
N SER A 57 -2.80 -10.80 15.95
CA SER A 57 -2.10 -10.15 14.85
C SER A 57 -2.99 -10.01 13.63
N THR A 58 -2.91 -8.85 12.97
CA THR A 58 -3.52 -8.62 11.65
C THR A 58 -2.48 -8.89 10.56
N LEU A 59 -2.79 -9.81 9.67
CA LEU A 59 -1.94 -10.19 8.54
C LEU A 59 -2.61 -9.76 7.24
N VAL A 60 -1.82 -9.18 6.35
CA VAL A 60 -2.21 -8.73 5.02
C VAL A 60 -1.75 -9.79 4.01
N LEU A 61 -2.64 -10.20 3.11
CA LEU A 61 -2.32 -11.18 2.09
C LEU A 61 -1.49 -10.55 0.96
N THR A 62 -0.40 -11.21 0.59
CA THR A 62 0.47 -10.74 -0.49
C THR A 62 -0.25 -10.73 -1.84
N GLU A 63 -1.17 -11.67 -2.06
CA GLU A 63 -2.00 -11.77 -3.26
C GLU A 63 -2.90 -10.54 -3.45
N SER A 64 -3.51 -10.05 -2.37
CA SER A 64 -4.34 -8.84 -2.41
C SER A 64 -3.51 -7.59 -2.75
N LEU A 65 -2.27 -7.52 -2.24
CA LEU A 65 -1.36 -6.44 -2.62
C LEU A 65 -0.96 -6.49 -4.09
N LYS A 66 -0.66 -7.68 -4.62
CA LYS A 66 -0.36 -7.87 -6.06
C LYS A 66 -1.56 -7.44 -6.91
N ARG A 67 -2.77 -7.87 -6.55
CA ARG A 67 -4.03 -7.49 -7.24
C ARG A 67 -4.28 -5.99 -7.22
N LEU A 68 -4.01 -5.32 -6.10
CA LEU A 68 -4.12 -3.86 -5.99
C LEU A 68 -3.23 -3.16 -7.02
N VAL A 69 -1.95 -3.53 -7.08
CA VAL A 69 -0.98 -2.93 -8.01
C VAL A 69 -1.37 -3.21 -9.47
N GLU A 70 -1.79 -4.43 -9.78
CA GLU A 70 -2.28 -4.80 -11.11
C GLU A 70 -3.52 -4.01 -11.51
N SER A 71 -4.48 -3.83 -10.60
CA SER A 71 -5.68 -3.03 -10.83
C SER A 71 -5.33 -1.58 -11.15
N LYS A 72 -4.49 -0.93 -10.32
CA LYS A 72 -4.04 0.45 -10.58
C LYS A 72 -3.26 0.56 -11.89
N ARG A 73 -2.40 -0.43 -12.21
CA ARG A 73 -1.69 -0.49 -13.49
C ARG A 73 -2.66 -0.59 -14.67
N ASN A 74 -3.68 -1.42 -14.57
CA ASN A 74 -4.68 -1.59 -15.62
C ASN A 74 -5.48 -0.30 -15.82
N ILE A 75 -5.88 0.39 -14.74
CA ILE A 75 -6.56 1.69 -14.82
C ILE A 75 -5.70 2.71 -15.58
N LEU A 76 -4.41 2.81 -15.25
CA LEU A 76 -3.51 3.75 -15.94
C LEU A 76 -3.33 3.41 -17.43
N ARG A 77 -3.29 2.11 -17.78
CA ARG A 77 -3.21 1.67 -19.18
C ARG A 77 -4.51 1.95 -19.93
N ASN A 78 -5.65 1.59 -19.35
CA ASN A 78 -6.96 1.78 -19.98
C ASN A 78 -7.29 3.27 -20.13
N ALA A 79 -6.88 4.13 -19.18
CA ALA A 79 -7.03 5.57 -19.30
C ALA A 79 -6.27 6.15 -20.52
N ALA A 80 -5.14 5.57 -20.91
CA ALA A 80 -4.42 5.95 -22.13
C ALA A 80 -5.17 5.49 -23.40
N GLU A 81 -5.86 4.35 -23.34
CA GLU A 81 -6.66 3.81 -24.45
C GLU A 81 -8.00 4.57 -24.61
N ASP A 82 -8.60 5.00 -23.49
CA ASP A 82 -9.83 5.82 -23.47
C ASP A 82 -9.57 7.26 -23.95
N ALA A 83 -8.39 7.82 -23.68
CA ALA A 83 -7.96 9.10 -24.24
C ALA A 83 -7.87 9.07 -25.78
N SER A 84 -7.64 7.89 -26.38
CA SER A 84 -7.66 7.69 -27.84
C SER A 84 -9.08 7.65 -28.42
N ARG A 85 -10.10 7.29 -27.62
CA ARG A 85 -11.51 7.29 -28.04
C ARG A 85 -12.19 8.66 -27.93
N ILE A 86 -11.57 9.62 -27.23
CA ILE A 86 -12.12 10.96 -26.97
C ILE A 86 -11.51 12.04 -27.89
N CYS A 87 -10.59 11.71 -28.80
CA CYS A 87 -9.96 12.71 -29.65
C CYS A 87 -10.56 12.81 -31.07
N ILE A 88 -11.51 13.74 -31.25
CA ILE A 88 -11.69 14.63 -32.44
C ILE A 88 -12.18 16.00 -31.88
N PRO A 89 -11.66 17.17 -32.30
CA PRO A 89 -10.64 17.87 -31.51
C PRO A 89 -10.96 19.35 -31.18
N ILE A 90 -9.97 19.98 -30.53
CA ILE A 90 -9.61 21.42 -30.47
C ILE A 90 -10.08 22.21 -29.22
N LEU A 91 -9.05 22.62 -28.47
CA LEU A 91 -8.98 23.63 -27.40
C LEU A 91 -9.64 23.28 -26.05
N PHE A 92 -8.82 22.90 -25.06
CA PHE A 92 -8.51 23.73 -23.88
C PHE A 92 -7.85 22.88 -22.79
N MET A 93 -6.57 23.17 -22.51
CA MET A 93 -5.75 22.61 -21.43
C MET A 93 -6.16 23.25 -20.06
N PRO A 94 -5.62 22.81 -18.91
CA PRO A 94 -6.42 22.28 -17.79
C PRO A 94 -6.25 23.11 -16.49
N SER A 95 -7.29 23.29 -15.66
CA SER A 95 -7.12 23.99 -14.37
C SER A 95 -8.10 23.59 -13.25
N ARG A 96 -8.74 22.42 -13.31
CA ARG A 96 -9.72 22.07 -12.28
C ARG A 96 -9.71 20.59 -11.91
N TRP A 97 -8.58 20.18 -11.35
CA TRP A 97 -8.52 18.99 -10.51
C TRP A 97 -9.58 19.11 -9.40
N PRO A 98 -10.55 18.19 -9.29
CA PRO A 98 -11.60 18.28 -8.30
C PRO A 98 -11.09 17.72 -6.96
N GLN A 99 -10.86 18.65 -6.03
CA GLN A 99 -11.30 18.59 -4.63
C GLN A 99 -11.44 17.19 -4.05
N PHE A 100 -10.35 16.70 -3.46
CA PHE A 100 -10.34 15.65 -2.46
C PHE A 100 -11.04 16.17 -1.19
N GLN A 101 -12.37 16.09 -1.14
CA GLN A 101 -13.15 16.17 0.09
C GLN A 101 -13.51 14.75 0.50
N ARG A 102 -12.78 14.22 1.49
CA ARG A 102 -13.24 13.13 2.34
C ARG A 102 -13.88 13.74 3.61
N PRO A 103 -14.92 13.11 4.18
CA PRO A 103 -15.81 13.68 5.19
C PRO A 103 -15.14 13.96 6.54
#